data_AF-A0A9W6MS48-F1
#
_entry.id   AF-A0A9W6MS48-F1
#
_cell.length_a   1.000
_cell.length_b   1.000
_cell.length_c   1.000
_cell.angle_alpha   90.00
_cell.angle_beta   90.00
_cell.angle_gamma   90.00
#
_symmetry.space_group_name_H-M   'P 1'
#
loop_
_entity.id
_entity.type
_entity.pdbx_description
1 polymer ?
#
loop_
_entity_poly.entity_id
_entity_poly.type
_entity_poly.pdbx_seq_one_letter_code
_entity_poly.pdbx_strand_id
1 'polypeptide(L)'
;MAFHVRDPETDRVVRKLAAANGTSLTETIRQACEKALAEASASAERERRLTAIAAIQQRVAAYPDNPSVVLDKTFWDSLNDE
;
A
#
# COMPACT_ATOMS: atom_id res chain seq x y z
N MET A 1 9.56 24.01 23.89
CA MET A 1 10.83 23.31 23.57
C MET A 1 11.13 23.59 22.11
N ALA A 2 12.25 24.24 21.79
CA ALA A 2 12.58 24.61 20.42
C ALA A 2 13.17 23.39 19.69
N PHE A 3 12.53 22.97 18.60
CA PHE A 3 13.06 21.94 17.72
C PHE A 3 14.23 22.57 16.93
N HIS A 4 15.47 22.17 17.23
CA HIS A 4 16.65 22.68 16.52
C HIS A 4 17.07 21.69 15.45
N VAL A 5 16.70 21.99 14.21
CA VAL A 5 17.15 21.24 13.03
C VAL A 5 18.56 21.71 12.71
N ARG A 6 19.53 20.79 12.78
CA ARG A 6 20.95 21.10 12.60
C ARG A 6 21.33 21.42 11.14
N ASP A 7 20.47 21.03 10.20
CA ASP A 7 20.60 21.30 8.78
C ASP A 7 19.78 22.55 8.39
N PRO A 8 20.43 23.63 7.90
CA PRO A 8 19.76 24.89 7.60
C PRO A 8 18.75 24.79 6.44
N GLU A 9 18.96 23.88 5.49
CA GLU A 9 18.01 23.66 4.41
C GLU A 9 16.72 22.99 4.92
N THR A 10 16.85 22.00 5.81
CA THR A 10 15.70 21.36 6.45
C THR A 10 14.89 22.34 7.30
N ASP A 11 15.55 23.22 8.08
CA ASP A 11 14.84 24.28 8.83
C ASP A 11 14.08 25.23 7.90
N ARG A 12 14.68 25.63 6.76
CA ARG A 12 14.04 26.48 5.75
C ARG A 12 12.80 25.82 5.15
N VAL A 13 12.89 24.55 4.78
CA VAL A 13 11.78 23.79 4.19
C VAL A 13 10.65 23.61 5.19
N VAL A 14 10.96 23.22 6.43
CA VAL A 14 9.95 23.04 7.49
C VAL A 14 9.27 24.36 7.84
N ARG A 15 10.01 25.47 7.94
CA ARG A 15 9.42 26.80 8.15
C ARG A 15 8.50 27.22 7.02
N LYS A 16 8.91 26.99 5.77
CA LYS A 16 8.08 27.29 4.59
C LYS A 16 6.79 26.47 4.59
N LEU A 17 6.88 25.18 4.93
CA LEU A 17 5.73 24.29 5.03
C LEU A 17 4.80 24.68 6.17
N ALA A 18 5.35 25.05 7.34
CA ALA A 18 4.60 25.53 8.48
C ALA A 18 3.84 26.83 8.16
N ALA A 19 4.51 27.77 7.49
CA ALA A 19 3.90 29.02 7.03
C ALA A 19 2.78 28.78 5.99
N ALA A 20 2.98 27.86 5.04
CA ALA A 20 1.98 27.52 4.05
C ALA A 20 0.73 26.86 4.68
N ASN A 21 0.93 26.04 5.71
CA ASN A 21 -0.15 25.32 6.38
C ASN A 21 -0.75 26.11 7.56
N GLY A 22 -0.19 27.26 7.95
CA GLY A 22 -0.61 28.03 9.12
C GLY A 22 -0.43 27.28 10.45
N THR A 23 0.50 26.33 10.52
CA THR A 23 0.71 25.46 11.70
C THR A 23 2.03 25.77 12.39
N SER A 24 2.19 25.31 13.64
CA SER A 24 3.48 25.42 14.34
C SER A 24 4.51 24.47 13.73
N LEU A 25 5.81 24.78 13.82
CA LEU A 25 6.88 23.91 13.32
C LEU A 25 6.77 22.47 13.84
N THR A 26 6.46 22.31 15.12
CA THR A 26 6.30 20.98 15.74
C THR A 26 5.10 20.23 15.16
N GLU A 27 4.00 20.92 14.92
CA GLU A 27 2.80 20.35 14.29
C GLU A 27 3.08 19.93 12.86
N THR A 28 3.74 20.80 12.08
CA THR A 28 4.12 20.51 10.70
C THR A 28 5.02 19.29 10.59
N ILE A 29 6.03 19.17 11.46
CA ILE A 29 6.92 18.01 11.50
C ILE A 29 6.14 16.76 11.86
N ARG A 30 5.26 16.83 12.87
CA ARG A 30 4.43 15.67 13.26
C ARG A 30 3.60 15.17 12.09
N GLN A 31 2.84 16.06 11.46
CA GLN A 31 1.99 15.71 10.33
C GLN A 31 2.78 15.14 9.14
N ALA A 32 3.94 15.72 8.83
CA ALA A 32 4.81 15.23 7.77
C ALA A 32 5.33 13.82 8.07
N CYS A 33 5.77 13.56 9.31
CA CYS A 33 6.23 12.24 9.74
C CYS A 33 5.11 11.20 9.76
N GLU A 34 3.94 11.55 10.30
CA GLU A 34 2.76 10.67 10.33
C GLU A 34 2.31 10.29 8.92
N LYS A 35 2.26 11.27 8.00
CA LYS A 35 1.93 11.01 6.60
C LYS A 35 2.96 10.09 5.94
N ALA A 36 4.25 10.34 6.11
CA ALA A 36 5.30 9.50 5.54
C ALA A 36 5.24 8.06 6.09
N LEU A 37 4.97 7.89 7.38
CA LEU A 37 4.79 6.56 7.99
C LEU A 37 3.53 5.86 7.46
N ALA A 38 2.42 6.58 7.31
CA ALA A 38 1.20 6.05 6.73
C ALA A 38 1.41 5.59 5.27
N GLU A 39 2.11 6.38 4.45
CA GLU A 39 2.44 6.02 3.07
C GLU A 39 3.40 4.81 3.00
N ALA A 40 4.41 4.77 3.87
CA ALA A 40 5.35 3.64 3.93
C ALA A 40 4.65 2.34 4.35
N SER A 41 3.79 2.39 5.37
CA SER A 41 3.02 1.23 5.82
C SER A 41 2.00 0.75 4.79
N ALA A 42 1.29 1.67 4.13
CA ALA A 42 0.36 1.33 3.05
C ALA A 42 1.08 0.70 1.85
N SER A 43 2.27 1.19 1.51
CA SER A 43 3.08 0.64 0.43
C SER A 43 3.58 -0.78 0.75
N ALA A 44 4.07 -1.00 1.97
CA ALA A 44 4.51 -2.31 2.43
C ALA A 44 3.36 -3.33 2.46
N GLU A 45 2.19 -2.93 2.95
CA GLU A 45 1.01 -3.79 2.97
C GLU A 45 0.53 -4.12 1.55
N ARG A 46 0.54 -3.14 0.64
CA ARG A 46 0.22 -3.35 -0.77
C ARG A 46 1.17 -4.35 -1.42
N GLU A 47 2.47 -4.24 -1.18
CA GLU A 47 3.47 -5.15 -1.73
C GLU A 47 3.32 -6.58 -1.18
N ARG A 48 3.00 -6.74 0.11
CA ARG A 48 2.66 -8.04 0.71
C ARG A 48 1.46 -8.67 0.03
N ARG A 49 0.40 -7.91 -0.21
CA ARG A 49 -0.81 -8.41 -0.91
C ARG A 49 -0.51 -8.83 -2.34
N LEU A 50 0.26 -8.03 -3.07
CA LEU A 50 0.64 -8.37 -4.45
C LEU A 50 1.48 -9.65 -4.49
N THR A 51 2.41 -9.82 -3.55
CA THR A 51 3.21 -11.05 -3.41
C THR A 51 2.31 -12.26 -3.13
N ALA A 52 1.33 -12.12 -2.23
CA ALA A 52 0.39 -13.19 -1.91
C ALA A 52 -0.48 -13.57 -3.13
N ILE A 53 -0.98 -12.58 -3.88
CA ILE A 53 -1.75 -12.80 -5.11
C ILE A 53 -0.88 -13.52 -6.15
N ALA A 54 0.35 -13.09 -6.37
CA ALA A 54 1.27 -13.71 -7.31
C ALA A 54 1.54 -15.18 -6.95
N ALA A 55 1.71 -15.50 -5.66
CA ALA A 55 1.88 -16.88 -5.21
C ALA A 55 0.65 -17.75 -5.49
N ILE A 56 -0.57 -17.21 -5.31
CA ILE A 56 -1.81 -17.92 -5.67
C ILE A 56 -1.89 -18.13 -7.18
N GLN A 57 -1.61 -17.11 -7.98
CA GLN A 57 -1.62 -17.20 -9.44
C GLN A 57 -0.64 -18.25 -9.95
N GLN A 58 0.58 -18.30 -9.39
CA GLN A 58 1.57 -19.31 -9.73
C GLN A 58 1.09 -20.73 -9.38
N ARG A 59 0.46 -20.91 -8.22
CA ARG A 59 -0.13 -22.21 -7.84
C ARG A 59 -1.24 -22.63 -8.80
N VAL A 60 -2.09 -21.69 -9.21
CA VAL A 60 -3.19 -21.97 -10.15
C VAL A 60 -2.63 -22.32 -11.53
N ALA A 61 -1.65 -21.55 -12.02
CA ALA A 61 -1.01 -21.77 -13.32
C ALA A 61 -0.20 -23.08 -13.39
N ALA A 62 0.18 -23.64 -12.24
CA ALA A 62 0.88 -24.93 -12.17
C ALA A 62 -0.06 -26.14 -12.32
N TYR A 63 -1.38 -25.96 -12.23
CA TYR A 63 -2.31 -27.05 -12.52
C TYR A 63 -2.30 -27.35 -14.02
N PRO A 64 -2.33 -28.64 -14.41
CA PRO A 64 -2.42 -29.00 -15.81
C PRO A 64 -3.76 -28.50 -16.37
N ASP A 65 -3.69 -27.80 -17.50
CA ASP A 65 -4.89 -27.53 -18.29
C ASP A 65 -5.53 -28.87 -18.64
N ASN A 66 -6.81 -29.01 -18.34
CA ASN A 66 -7.57 -30.20 -18.69
C ASN A 66 -8.41 -29.88 -19.94
N PRO A 67 -7.86 -30.06 -21.16
CA PRO A 67 -8.53 -29.68 -22.40
C PRO A 67 -9.86 -30.42 -22.64
N SER A 68 -10.11 -31.50 -21.89
CA SER A 68 -11.35 -32.28 -21.94
C SER A 68 -12.47 -31.71 -21.06
N VAL A 69 -12.20 -30.71 -20.21
CA VAL A 69 -13.19 -30.08 -19.34
C VAL A 69 -13.61 -28.75 -19.94
N VAL A 70 -14.83 -28.70 -20.46
CA VAL A 70 -15.47 -27.44 -20.87
C VAL A 70 -16.13 -26.83 -19.64
N LEU A 71 -15.57 -25.72 -19.16
CA LEU A 71 -16.12 -24.94 -18.04
C LEU A 71 -17.30 -24.08 -18.51
N ASP A 72 -18.38 -24.72 -18.99
CA ASP A 72 -19.60 -24.03 -19.40
C ASP A 72 -20.60 -23.87 -18.24
N LYS A 73 -21.71 -23.18 -18.52
CA LYS A 73 -22.77 -22.97 -17.52
C LYS A 73 -23.32 -24.30 -16.99
N THR A 74 -23.47 -25.31 -17.86
CA THR A 74 -23.96 -26.64 -17.51
C THR A 74 -23.06 -27.35 -16.51
N PHE A 75 -21.73 -27.21 -16.65
CA PHE A 75 -20.74 -27.71 -15.70
C PHE A 75 -20.91 -27.05 -14.32
N TRP A 76 -21.04 -25.73 -14.27
CA TRP A 76 -21.22 -25.00 -12.99
C TRP A 76 -22.57 -25.29 -12.32
N ASP A 77 -23.65 -25.41 -13.10
CA ASP A 77 -24.97 -25.76 -12.58
C ASP A 77 -24.93 -27.17 -11.95
N SER A 78 -24.21 -28.14 -12.55
CA SER A 78 -24.06 -29.50 -12.00
C SER A 78 -23.30 -29.59 -10.67
N LEU A 79 -22.51 -28.57 -10.31
CA LEU A 79 -21.76 -28.51 -9.04
C LEU A 79 -22.58 -27.95 -7.88
N ASN A 80 -23.70 -27.29 -8.16
CA ASN A 80 -24.56 -26.64 -7.17
C ASN A 80 -25.86 -27.41 -6.87
N ASP A 81 -26.14 -28.50 -7.58
CA ASP A 81 -27.36 -29.31 -7.44
C ASP A 81 -27.28 -30.38 -6.32
N GLU A 82 -26.39 -30.21 -5.33
CA GLU A 82 -26.31 -31.01 -4.08
C GLU A 82 -26.72 -30.17 -2.86
#